data_AF-A0A267WJ14-F1
#
_entry.id   AF-A0A267WJ14-F1
#
_cell.length_a   1.000
_cell.length_b   1.000
_cell.length_c   1.000
_cell.angle_alpha   90.00
_cell.angle_beta   90.00
_cell.angle_gamma   90.00
#
_symmetry.space_group_name_H-M   'P 1'
#
loop_
_entity.id
_entity.type
_entity.pdbx_description
1 polymer ?
#
loop_
_entity_poly.entity_id
_entity_poly.type
_entity_poly.pdbx_seq_one_letter_code
_entity_poly.pdbx_strand_id
1 'polypeptide(L)'
;MKITTPNEARQQRLKYLTDNGYLHNLRGEGYLSTKALSLLTKLPEDTFTSFIPDDMEDGTTGTVNIPEDSVKAMRRGSKELQAKYNTLDMIDILYAEATK
;
A
#
# COMPACT_ATOMS: atom_id res chain seq x y z
N MET A 1 17.94 -8.60 24.13
CA MET A 1 17.07 -8.14 23.03
C MET A 1 17.61 -6.81 22.52
N LYS A 2 17.90 -6.68 21.22
CA LYS A 2 18.26 -5.37 20.66
C LYS A 2 17.01 -4.50 20.66
N ILE A 3 17.05 -3.37 21.36
CA ILE A 3 16.01 -2.35 21.30
C ILE A 3 16.18 -1.66 19.95
N THR A 4 15.32 -1.96 18.99
CA THR A 4 15.27 -1.25 17.71
C THR A 4 14.73 0.16 17.96
N THR A 5 15.46 1.17 17.50
CA THR A 5 14.97 2.54 17.51
C THR A 5 13.74 2.68 16.60
N PRO A 6 12.84 3.65 16.82
CA PRO A 6 11.64 3.84 15.99
C PRO A 6 11.96 3.96 14.49
N ASN A 7 13.11 4.53 14.14
CA ASN A 7 13.57 4.67 12.76
C ASN A 7 14.02 3.33 12.16
N GLU A 8 14.78 2.52 12.91
CA GLU A 8 15.18 1.18 12.46
C GLU A 8 13.98 0.25 12.27
N ALA A 9 12.99 0.32 13.16
CA ALA A 9 11.76 -0.43 13.03
C ALA A 9 10.99 -0.05 11.75
N ARG A 10 10.89 1.25 11.44
CA ARG A 10 10.27 1.72 10.20
C ARG A 10 11.02 1.23 8.96
N GLN A 11 12.35 1.26 8.96
CA GLN A 11 13.16 0.77 7.85
C GLN A 11 13.01 -0.75 7.63
N GLN A 12 12.89 -1.53 8.70
CA GLN A 12 12.61 -2.96 8.62
C GLN A 12 11.22 -3.24 8.02
N ARG A 13 10.20 -2.48 8.42
CA ARG A 13 8.84 -2.58 7.85
C ARG A 13 8.82 -2.23 6.36
N LEU A 14 9.49 -1.13 6.00
CA LEU A 14 9.64 -0.72 4.60
C LEU A 14 10.33 -1.81 3.78
N LYS A 15 11.44 -2.36 4.26
CA LYS A 15 12.15 -3.45 3.59
C LYS A 15 11.25 -4.67 3.39
N TYR A 16 10.52 -5.08 4.43
CA TYR A 16 9.57 -6.19 4.33
C TYR A 16 8.51 -5.93 3.25
N LEU A 17 7.89 -4.75 3.25
CA LEU A 17 6.84 -4.40 2.31
C LEU A 17 7.37 -4.37 0.86
N THR A 18 8.57 -3.85 0.64
CA THR A 18 9.22 -3.87 -0.68
C THR A 18 9.55 -5.29 -1.13
N ASP A 19 10.21 -6.09 -0.27
CA ASP A 19 10.62 -7.46 -0.59
C ASP A 19 9.41 -8.38 -0.90
N ASN A 20 8.22 -8.06 -0.38
CA ASN A 20 7.00 -8.84 -0.57
C ASN A 20 6.02 -8.24 -1.61
N GLY A 21 6.46 -7.23 -2.37
CA GLY A 21 5.70 -6.66 -3.49
C GLY A 21 4.52 -5.78 -3.08
N TYR A 22 4.54 -5.20 -1.88
CA TYR A 22 3.53 -4.21 -1.44
C TYR A 22 3.95 -2.78 -1.80
N LEU A 23 5.26 -2.52 -1.88
CA LEU A 23 5.81 -1.24 -2.27
C LEU A 23 6.76 -1.43 -3.45
N HIS A 24 6.66 -0.56 -4.44
CA HIS A 24 7.61 -0.46 -5.53
C HIS A 24 8.39 0.83 -5.40
N ASN A 25 9.68 0.80 -5.71
CA ASN A 25 10.50 1.99 -5.78
C ASN A 25 10.76 2.30 -7.27
N LEU A 26 10.04 3.27 -7.81
CA LEU A 26 10.18 3.70 -9.19
C LEU A 26 10.89 5.05 -9.18
N ARG A 27 12.10 5.11 -9.75
CA ARG A 27 12.90 6.34 -9.89
C ARG A 27 13.15 7.11 -8.58
N GLY A 28 13.23 6.40 -7.44
CA GLY A 28 13.46 7.00 -6.13
C GLY A 28 12.19 7.45 -5.40
N GLU A 29 11.02 7.28 -6.02
CA GLU A 29 9.73 7.49 -5.39
C GLU A 29 9.07 6.15 -5.03
N GLY A 30 8.47 6.09 -3.84
CA GLY A 30 7.77 4.91 -3.35
C GLY A 30 6.31 4.89 -3.79
N TYR A 31 5.90 3.83 -4.46
CA TYR A 31 4.54 3.61 -4.97
C TYR A 31 3.89 2.41 -4.28
N LEU A 32 2.58 2.48 -4.07
CA LEU A 32 1.77 1.34 -3.60
C LEU A 32 1.46 0.42 -4.77
N SER A 33 1.65 -0.88 -4.59
CA SER A 33 1.22 -1.89 -5.56
C SER A 33 -0.29 -2.14 -5.51
N THR A 34 -0.84 -2.78 -6.55
CA THR A 34 -2.23 -3.29 -6.54
C THR A 34 -2.50 -4.21 -5.36
N LYS A 35 -1.50 -5.01 -4.95
CA LYS A 35 -1.51 -5.84 -3.75
C LYS A 35 -1.63 -5.02 -2.46
N ALA A 36 -0.91 -3.91 -2.33
CA ALA A 36 -1.08 -3.00 -1.20
C ALA A 36 -2.46 -2.31 -1.20
N LEU A 37 -2.96 -1.91 -2.37
CA LEU A 37 -4.31 -1.35 -2.49
C LEU A 37 -5.38 -2.37 -2.09
N SER A 38 -5.25 -3.62 -2.52
CA SER A 38 -6.12 -4.74 -2.09
C SER A 38 -6.12 -4.89 -0.57
N LEU A 39 -4.95 -4.90 0.08
CA LEU A 39 -4.87 -4.96 1.54
C LEU A 39 -5.59 -3.80 2.23
N LEU A 40 -5.42 -2.59 1.69
CA LEU A 40 -5.98 -1.35 2.24
C LEU A 40 -7.50 -1.24 2.08
N THR A 41 -8.01 -1.78 0.98
CA THR A 41 -9.42 -1.63 0.58
C THR A 41 -10.28 -2.84 0.88
N LYS A 42 -9.65 -4.01 1.08
CA LYS A 42 -10.29 -5.33 1.08
C LYS A 42 -11.00 -5.67 -0.23
N LEU A 43 -10.62 -5.00 -1.32
CA LEU A 43 -11.08 -5.34 -2.67
C LEU A 43 -10.10 -6.31 -3.35
N PRO A 44 -10.56 -7.15 -4.28
CA PRO A 44 -9.68 -8.00 -5.08
C PRO A 44 -8.65 -7.18 -5.86
N GLU A 45 -7.42 -7.70 -6.00
CA GLU A 45 -6.33 -7.06 -6.76
C GLU A 45 -6.74 -6.75 -8.21
N ASP A 46 -7.51 -7.64 -8.83
CA ASP A 46 -8.06 -7.50 -10.18
C ASP A 46 -8.90 -6.22 -10.37
N THR A 47 -9.48 -5.69 -9.29
CA THR A 47 -10.22 -4.42 -9.35
C THR A 47 -9.28 -3.27 -9.71
N PHE A 48 -8.04 -3.32 -9.24
CA PHE A 48 -7.05 -2.27 -9.46
C PHE A 48 -6.30 -2.46 -10.77
N THR A 49 -5.98 -3.70 -11.18
CA THR A 49 -5.32 -3.97 -12.47
C THR A 49 -6.19 -3.54 -13.66
N SER A 50 -7.52 -3.55 -13.52
CA SER A 50 -8.43 -3.11 -14.57
C SER A 50 -8.34 -1.62 -14.93
N PHE A 51 -7.78 -0.77 -14.05
CA PHE A 51 -7.62 0.67 -14.29
C PHE A 51 -6.18 1.17 -14.13
N ILE A 52 -5.32 0.44 -13.41
CA ILE A 52 -3.89 0.69 -13.29
C ILE A 52 -3.19 -0.42 -14.10
N PRO A 53 -2.76 -0.14 -15.34
CA PRO A 53 -2.06 -1.11 -16.16
C PRO A 53 -0.75 -1.53 -15.47
N ASP A 54 -0.38 -2.81 -15.60
CA ASP A 54 0.89 -3.36 -15.09
C ASP A 54 2.10 -2.60 -15.69
N ASP A 55 1.93 -2.07 -16.90
CA ASP A 55 2.89 -1.31 -17.70
C ASP A 55 3.04 0.17 -17.29
N MET A 56 2.36 0.63 -16.23
CA MET A 56 2.72 1.89 -15.55
C MET A 56 4.05 1.79 -14.76
N GLU A 57 4.70 0.63 -14.73
CA GLU A 57 6.06 0.42 -14.20
C GLU A 57 7.13 1.35 -14.82
N ASP A 58 6.93 1.85 -16.05
CA ASP A 58 7.95 2.63 -16.77
C ASP A 58 7.94 4.15 -16.47
N GLY A 59 7.40 4.55 -15.32
CA GLY A 59 7.43 5.93 -14.85
C GLY A 59 6.64 6.89 -15.74
N THR A 60 5.65 6.36 -16.47
CA THR A 60 4.59 7.14 -17.09
C THR A 60 3.64 7.59 -15.99
N THR A 61 3.77 8.84 -15.57
CA THR A 61 2.78 9.55 -14.76
C THR A 61 1.52 9.77 -15.61
N GLY A 62 0.79 8.70 -15.90
CA GLY A 62 -0.51 8.77 -16.54
C GLY A 62 -1.57 9.06 -15.48
N THR A 63 -2.46 10.00 -15.78
CA THR A 63 -3.67 10.21 -14.96
C THR A 63 -4.58 8.99 -15.13
N VAL A 64 -4.67 8.14 -14.11
CA VAL A 64 -5.64 7.03 -14.08
C VAL A 64 -6.99 7.58 -13.66
N ASN A 65 -8.02 7.35 -14.48
CA ASN A 65 -9.41 7.61 -14.08
C ASN A 65 -9.89 6.46 -13.20
N ILE A 66 -9.83 6.65 -11.88
CA ILE A 66 -10.35 5.68 -10.91
C ILE A 66 -11.87 5.86 -10.81
N PRO A 67 -12.70 4.81 -10.99
CA PRO A 67 -14.14 4.90 -10.82
C PRO A 67 -14.53 5.37 -9.41
N GLU A 68 -15.61 6.15 -9.31
CA GLU A 68 -16.06 6.74 -8.04
C GLU A 68 -16.30 5.68 -6.94
N ASP A 69 -16.88 4.54 -7.28
CA ASP A 69 -17.13 3.47 -6.32
C ASP A 69 -15.85 2.82 -5.79
N SER A 70 -14.81 2.74 -6.63
CA SER A 70 -13.48 2.29 -6.19
C SER A 70 -12.87 3.31 -5.22
N VAL A 71 -13.01 4.61 -5.49
CA VAL A 71 -12.56 5.67 -4.56
C VAL A 71 -13.30 5.60 -3.23
N LYS A 72 -14.62 5.35 -3.23
CA LYS A 72 -15.42 5.17 -2.01
C LYS A 72 -14.94 3.96 -1.21
N ALA A 73 -14.69 2.83 -1.87
CA ALA A 73 -14.18 1.63 -1.23
C ALA A 73 -12.77 1.84 -0.64
N MET A 74 -11.88 2.52 -1.37
CA MET A 74 -10.55 2.91 -0.88
C MET A 74 -10.64 3.74 0.39
N ARG A 75 -11.50 4.78 0.40
CA ARG A 75 -11.73 5.62 1.57
C ARG A 75 -12.28 4.83 2.77
N ARG A 76 -13.23 3.93 2.53
CA ARG A 76 -13.83 3.10 3.60
C ARG A 76 -12.80 2.15 4.20
N GLY A 77 -12.14 1.34 3.38
CA GLY A 77 -11.16 0.36 3.84
C GLY A 77 -10.00 1.01 4.59
N SER A 78 -9.50 2.14 4.08
CA SER A 78 -8.43 2.89 4.74
C SER A 78 -8.83 3.35 6.14
N LYS A 79 -10.05 3.86 6.32
CA LYS A 79 -10.57 4.29 7.63
C LYS A 79 -10.75 3.12 8.59
N GLU A 80 -11.29 2.00 8.10
CA GLU A 80 -11.47 0.80 8.91
C GLU A 80 -10.14 0.27 9.43
N LEU A 81 -9.09 0.27 8.61
CA LEU A 81 -7.76 -0.17 9.00
C LEU A 81 -7.06 0.82 9.93
N GLN A 82 -7.18 2.13 9.69
CA GLN A 82 -6.68 3.16 10.60
C GLN A 82 -7.27 2.99 12.00
N ALA A 83 -8.59 2.73 12.09
CA ALA A 83 -9.26 2.46 13.35
C ALA A 83 -8.81 1.13 13.98
N LYS A 84 -8.69 0.07 13.17
CA LYS A 84 -8.28 -1.27 13.63
C LYS A 84 -6.89 -1.30 14.27
N TYR A 85 -5.95 -0.52 13.72
CA TYR A 85 -4.57 -0.47 14.23
C TYR A 85 -4.26 0.76 15.07
N ASN A 86 -5.23 1.65 15.25
CA ASN A 86 -5.05 2.90 15.98
C ASN A 86 -3.83 3.70 15.48
N THR A 87 -3.67 3.81 14.16
CA THR A 87 -2.59 4.58 13.54
C THR A 87 -3.03 5.17 12.22
N LEU A 88 -2.44 6.31 11.85
CA LEU A 88 -2.60 6.94 10.54
C LEU A 88 -1.41 6.66 9.61
N ASP A 89 -0.36 6.01 10.12
CA ASP A 89 0.82 5.70 9.33
C ASP A 89 0.56 4.52 8.38
N MET A 90 0.56 4.81 7.08
CA MET A 90 0.25 3.83 6.05
C MET A 90 1.21 2.63 6.06
N ILE A 91 2.49 2.85 6.38
CA ILE A 91 3.49 1.77 6.45
C ILE A 91 3.16 0.81 7.59
N ASP A 92 2.72 1.35 8.73
CA ASP A 92 2.39 0.54 9.89
C ASP A 92 1.09 -0.24 9.66
N ILE A 93 0.10 0.37 9.02
CA ILE A 93 -1.15 -0.30 8.61
C ILE A 93 -0.86 -1.45 7.65
N LEU A 94 -0.09 -1.17 6.59
CA LEU A 94 0.25 -2.14 5.56
C LEU A 94 1.05 -3.30 6.14
N TYR A 95 2.10 -2.99 6.92
CA TYR A 95 2.91 -4.01 7.56
C TYR A 95 2.05 -4.89 8.48
N ALA A 96 1.20 -4.28 9.31
CA ALA A 96 0.37 -5.02 10.23
C ALA A 96 -0.67 -5.91 9.54
N GLU A 97 -1.24 -5.52 8.38
CA GLU A 97 -2.08 -6.46 7.61
C GLU A 97 -1.28 -7.50 6.84
N ALA A 98 -0.10 -7.16 6.32
CA ALA A 98 0.72 -8.06 5.52
C ALA A 98 1.42 -9.17 6.32
N THR A 99 1.48 -9.06 7.65
CA THR A 99 2.12 -10.03 8.54
C THR A 99 1.13 -10.85 9.37
N LYS A 100 -0.16 -10.83 9.03
CA LYS A 100 -1.16 -11.73 9.64
C LYS A 100 -1.22 -13.06 8.92
#